data_AF-A0A933TDU2-F1
#
_entry.id   AF-A0A933TDU2-F1
#
_cell.length_a   1.000
_cell.length_b   1.000
_cell.length_c   1.000
_cell.angle_alpha   90.00
_cell.angle_beta   90.00
_cell.angle_gamma   90.00
#
_symmetry.space_group_name_H-M   'P 1'
#
loop_
_entity.id
_entity.type
_entity.pdbx_description
1 polymer ?
#
loop_
_entity_poly.entity_id
_entity_poly.type
_entity_poly.pdbx_seq_one_letter_code
_entity_poly.pdbx_strand_id
1 'polypeptide(L)'
;MAEIIKNLINGKWQESSAKETFESINPADTSDIVGIAAKSSSEDVDKAVAAAREAFKTWRLVPAPKRGEILFKAAEILAERKQELGELVTREMGKILPEGLGDVQEAIDIAYYMAGEGRRLSGETIPSELPDKDCKSIRVPVGVCALITPWNFPTAIPAWKIMPALVSGNTVVLKPSSYTAVCATKVVEILQEAGIPSGVLNLVHGRGEDTGEHLAMHPDIDALSFTGSTAVGERLAGKAAGAGKKVSCEMGGKNAVIVMDDANLELAVEGAIWGGFGTTGQRCTAASRIVVHGSVHDKFLDMFKNAASKLKLGNGLDKNTDVGPLVNETQMKKVFDYMEIGKQEGARVVTGGKALREGDCAKGYFIEPTIFADV
;
A
#
# COMPACT_ATOMS: atom_id res chain seq x y z
N MET A 1 26.35 11.10 -6.82
CA MET A 1 25.69 10.30 -5.77
C MET A 1 24.20 10.60 -5.85
N ALA A 2 23.33 9.60 -5.78
CA ALA A 2 21.90 9.83 -5.73
C ALA A 2 21.55 10.67 -4.49
N GLU A 3 20.58 11.58 -4.62
CA GLU A 3 20.13 12.40 -3.49
C GLU A 3 19.49 11.51 -2.42
N ILE A 4 19.88 11.73 -1.15
CA ILE A 4 19.34 10.96 -0.03
C ILE A 4 17.94 11.48 0.30
N ILE A 5 16.96 10.59 0.27
CA ILE A 5 15.62 10.81 0.76
C ILE A 5 15.65 10.94 2.28
N LYS A 6 15.27 12.12 2.74
CA LYS A 6 15.30 12.54 4.14
C LYS A 6 13.98 12.22 4.85
N ASN A 7 14.01 12.25 6.17
CA ASN A 7 12.80 12.23 6.98
C ASN A 7 12.11 13.60 6.91
N LEU A 8 10.78 13.63 6.95
CA LEU A 8 10.02 14.86 7.18
C LEU A 8 9.60 14.91 8.64
N ILE A 9 10.21 15.79 9.43
CA ILE A 9 9.85 15.96 10.85
C ILE A 9 9.59 17.43 11.11
N ASN A 10 8.41 17.72 11.67
CA ASN A 10 7.98 19.09 11.98
C ASN A 10 8.10 20.06 10.77
N GLY A 11 7.72 19.58 9.58
CA GLY A 11 7.74 20.37 8.34
C GLY A 11 9.14 20.61 7.75
N LYS A 12 10.18 19.93 8.25
CA LYS A 12 11.56 20.05 7.74
C LYS A 12 12.09 18.70 7.27
N TRP A 13 12.72 18.71 6.10
CA TRP A 13 13.47 17.56 5.56
C TRP A 13 14.82 17.46 6.25
N GLN A 14 15.04 16.39 7.01
CA GLN A 14 16.25 16.18 7.81
C GLN A 14 16.81 14.76 7.68
N GLU A 15 18.12 14.64 7.82
CA GLU A 15 18.80 13.34 7.83
C GLU A 15 18.40 12.51 9.06
N SER A 16 18.62 11.19 8.98
CA SER A 16 18.48 10.30 10.14
C SER A 16 19.51 10.66 11.21
N SER A 17 19.10 10.62 12.48
CA SER A 17 20.00 10.83 13.62
C SER A 17 21.13 9.78 13.64
N ALA A 18 20.89 8.57 13.12
CA ALA A 18 21.89 7.51 12.99
C ALA A 18 22.80 7.65 11.75
N LYS A 19 22.47 8.53 10.79
CA LYS A 19 23.17 8.69 9.50
C LYS A 19 23.29 7.41 8.66
N GLU A 20 22.47 6.41 8.96
CA GLU A 20 22.35 5.19 8.17
C GLU A 20 21.38 5.39 7.00
N THR A 21 21.57 4.64 5.92
CA THR A 21 20.71 4.65 4.72
C THR A 21 20.42 3.24 4.21
N PHE A 22 19.45 3.12 3.31
CA PHE A 22 19.19 1.91 2.53
C PHE A 22 18.78 2.28 1.10
N GLU A 23 18.99 1.34 0.18
CA GLU A 23 18.64 1.50 -1.23
C GLU A 23 17.21 1.03 -1.52
N SER A 24 16.50 1.79 -2.36
CA SER A 24 15.30 1.35 -3.06
C SER A 24 15.71 0.91 -4.46
N ILE A 25 15.50 -0.37 -4.76
CA ILE A 25 16.04 -1.05 -5.94
C ILE A 25 14.90 -1.37 -6.90
N ASN A 26 15.10 -1.10 -8.18
CA ASN A 26 14.16 -1.48 -9.23
C ASN A 26 14.09 -3.02 -9.36
N PRO A 27 12.93 -3.66 -9.17
CA PRO A 27 12.82 -5.12 -9.24
C PRO A 27 12.95 -5.70 -10.66
N ALA A 28 12.86 -4.87 -11.70
CA ALA A 28 13.01 -5.29 -13.09
C ALA A 28 14.48 -5.30 -13.55
N ASP A 29 15.32 -4.46 -12.94
CA ASP A 29 16.77 -4.45 -13.14
C ASP A 29 17.45 -4.09 -11.81
N THR A 30 18.04 -5.08 -11.13
CA THR A 30 18.62 -4.88 -9.80
C THR A 30 19.87 -3.98 -9.80
N SER A 31 20.40 -3.61 -10.96
CA SER A 31 21.48 -2.61 -11.06
C SER A 31 20.95 -1.17 -11.05
N ASP A 32 19.65 -0.98 -11.21
CA ASP A 32 18.99 0.34 -11.17
C ASP A 32 18.54 0.68 -9.74
N ILE A 33 19.26 1.62 -9.11
CA ILE A 33 18.90 2.19 -7.81
C ILE A 33 17.95 3.37 -8.02
N VAL A 34 16.71 3.21 -7.57
CA VAL A 34 15.66 4.23 -7.72
C VAL A 34 15.90 5.40 -6.77
N GLY A 35 16.38 5.12 -5.56
CA GLY A 35 16.74 6.14 -4.58
C GLY A 35 17.43 5.56 -3.35
N ILE A 36 18.02 6.45 -2.54
CA ILE A 36 18.67 6.10 -1.27
C ILE A 36 17.88 6.78 -0.17
N ALA A 37 17.30 6.03 0.77
CA ALA A 37 16.50 6.60 1.86
C ALA A 37 17.23 6.51 3.20
N ALA A 38 16.98 7.50 4.05
CA ALA A 38 17.44 7.49 5.44
C ALA A 38 16.90 6.26 6.18
N LYS A 39 17.71 5.65 7.04
CA LYS A 39 17.26 4.63 7.98
C LYS A 39 17.09 5.29 9.35
N SER A 40 15.84 5.56 9.72
CA SER A 40 15.46 6.28 10.92
C SER A 40 15.71 5.43 12.16
N SER A 41 16.33 6.06 13.16
CA SER A 41 16.48 5.53 14.50
C SER A 41 15.17 5.64 15.31
N SER A 42 15.12 5.02 16.48
CA SER A 42 14.04 5.26 17.45
C SER A 42 13.96 6.74 17.85
N GLU A 43 15.09 7.44 17.97
CA GLU A 43 15.14 8.87 18.28
C GLU A 43 14.42 9.72 17.20
N ASP A 44 14.58 9.37 15.93
CA ASP A 44 13.88 10.05 14.84
C ASP A 44 12.36 9.84 14.92
N VAL A 45 11.93 8.63 15.29
CA VAL A 45 10.52 8.32 15.53
C VAL A 45 9.99 9.13 16.71
N ASP A 46 10.71 9.16 17.84
CA ASP A 46 10.31 9.92 19.02
C ASP A 46 10.16 11.42 18.70
N LYS A 47 11.10 11.99 17.92
CA LYS A 47 11.01 13.37 17.41
C LYS A 47 9.78 13.58 16.52
N ALA A 48 9.49 12.64 15.61
CA ALA A 48 8.33 12.71 14.73
C ALA A 48 7.01 12.64 15.51
N VAL A 49 6.91 11.74 16.50
CA VAL A 49 5.73 11.60 17.36
C VAL A 49 5.55 12.83 18.25
N ALA A 50 6.61 13.36 18.85
CA ALA A 50 6.56 14.58 19.63
C ALA A 50 6.08 15.78 18.79
N ALA A 51 6.57 15.93 17.56
CA ALA A 51 6.11 16.96 16.63
C ALA A 51 4.62 16.78 16.27
N ALA A 52 4.20 15.54 15.99
CA ALA A 52 2.79 15.22 15.73
C ALA A 52 1.88 15.53 16.91
N ARG A 53 2.33 15.24 18.13
CA ARG A 53 1.59 15.51 19.37
C ARG A 53 1.46 17.00 19.63
N GLU A 54 2.49 17.78 19.38
CA GLU A 54 2.44 19.24 19.51
C GLU A 54 1.49 19.85 18.48
N ALA A 55 1.64 19.49 17.20
CA ALA A 55 0.78 19.97 16.12
C ALA A 55 -0.70 19.58 16.32
N PHE A 56 -0.97 18.43 16.97
CA PHE A 56 -2.33 17.98 17.25
C PHE A 56 -3.12 18.98 18.10
N LYS A 57 -2.47 19.73 19.00
CA LYS A 57 -3.14 20.71 19.88
C LYS A 57 -3.88 21.78 19.09
N THR A 58 -3.33 22.20 17.95
CA THR A 58 -3.89 23.26 17.09
C THR A 58 -4.61 22.68 15.87
N TRP A 59 -4.08 21.63 15.24
CA TRP A 59 -4.66 21.04 14.03
C TRP A 59 -6.09 20.51 14.23
N ARG A 60 -6.37 19.88 15.38
CA ARG A 60 -7.71 19.40 15.73
C ARG A 60 -8.78 20.50 15.77
N LEU A 61 -8.36 21.76 15.94
CA LEU A 61 -9.24 22.94 16.03
C LEU A 61 -9.47 23.61 14.67
N VAL A 62 -8.68 23.28 13.65
CA VAL A 62 -8.89 23.78 12.28
C VAL A 62 -10.23 23.24 11.78
N PRO A 63 -11.16 24.08 11.27
CA PRO A 63 -12.45 23.59 10.78
C PRO A 63 -12.29 22.50 9.71
N ALA A 64 -13.10 21.43 9.80
CA ALA A 64 -13.00 20.30 8.87
C ALA A 64 -13.04 20.69 7.37
N PRO A 65 -13.87 21.66 6.93
CA PRO A 65 -13.83 22.12 5.54
C PRO A 65 -12.49 22.72 5.12
N LYS A 66 -11.80 23.42 6.04
CA LYS A 66 -10.47 24.00 5.78
C LYS A 66 -9.38 22.94 5.66
N ARG A 67 -9.51 21.85 6.42
CA ARG A 67 -8.64 20.67 6.24
C ARG A 67 -8.90 20.02 4.87
N GLY A 68 -10.17 19.92 4.47
CA GLY A 68 -10.57 19.42 3.15
C GLY A 68 -10.04 20.25 1.98
N GLU A 69 -10.01 21.58 2.10
CA GLU A 69 -9.43 22.47 1.07
C GLU A 69 -7.94 22.15 0.78
N ILE A 70 -7.15 21.78 1.80
CA ILE A 70 -5.75 21.37 1.61
C ILE A 70 -5.69 20.03 0.86
N LEU A 71 -6.55 19.07 1.19
CA LEU A 71 -6.58 17.78 0.50
C LEU A 71 -7.06 17.91 -0.95
N PHE A 72 -7.98 18.83 -1.22
CA PHE A 72 -8.40 19.16 -2.58
C PHE A 72 -7.22 19.66 -3.42
N LYS A 73 -6.44 20.62 -2.89
CA LYS A 73 -5.22 21.10 -3.56
C LYS A 73 -4.20 19.98 -3.77
N ALA A 74 -4.04 19.08 -2.80
CA ALA A 74 -3.17 17.91 -2.97
C ALA A 74 -3.65 16.99 -4.11
N ALA A 75 -4.97 16.82 -4.27
CA ALA A 75 -5.56 16.04 -5.36
C ALA A 75 -5.26 16.68 -6.74
N GLU A 76 -5.31 18.01 -6.84
CA GLU A 76 -4.95 18.74 -8.07
C GLU A 76 -3.48 18.50 -8.44
N ILE A 77 -2.55 18.66 -7.48
CA ILE A 77 -1.12 18.44 -7.72
C ILE A 77 -0.82 16.97 -8.10
N LEU A 78 -1.48 16.00 -7.45
CA LEU A 78 -1.37 14.59 -7.82
C LEU A 78 -1.85 14.35 -9.25
N ALA A 79 -2.95 14.98 -9.66
CA ALA A 79 -3.49 14.85 -11.01
C ALA A 79 -2.55 15.46 -12.06
N GLU A 80 -1.97 16.63 -11.78
CA GLU A 80 -0.98 17.27 -12.65
C GLU A 80 0.28 16.41 -12.85
N ARG A 81 0.73 15.71 -11.81
CA ARG A 81 1.95 14.88 -11.83
C ARG A 81 1.70 13.39 -12.07
N LYS A 82 0.47 13.00 -12.46
CA LYS A 82 0.06 11.60 -12.56
C LYS A 82 1.01 10.75 -13.41
N GLN A 83 1.43 11.28 -14.56
CA GLN A 83 2.29 10.56 -15.50
C GLN A 83 3.65 10.23 -14.87
N GLU A 84 4.35 11.25 -14.34
CA GLU A 84 5.65 11.11 -13.68
C GLU A 84 5.58 10.14 -12.49
N LEU A 85 4.54 10.28 -11.66
CA LEU A 85 4.34 9.41 -10.50
C LEU A 85 4.05 7.97 -10.91
N GLY A 86 3.29 7.74 -11.99
CA GLY A 86 3.01 6.40 -12.50
C GLY A 86 4.24 5.68 -13.05
N GLU A 87 5.12 6.42 -13.73
CA GLU A 87 6.42 5.92 -14.18
C GLU A 87 7.33 5.59 -12.98
N LEU A 88 7.33 6.43 -11.93
CA LEU A 88 8.06 6.18 -10.70
C LEU A 88 7.54 4.92 -9.98
N VAL A 89 6.22 4.76 -9.84
CA VAL A 89 5.61 3.54 -9.27
C VAL A 89 6.01 2.30 -10.06
N THR A 90 5.99 2.40 -11.39
CA THR A 90 6.39 1.32 -12.29
C THR A 90 7.86 0.94 -12.10
N ARG A 91 8.75 1.93 -12.02
CA ARG A 91 10.20 1.72 -11.82
C ARG A 91 10.52 1.19 -10.43
N GLU A 92 9.87 1.68 -9.38
CA GLU A 92 10.18 1.30 -8.00
C GLU A 92 9.49 0.00 -7.55
N MET A 93 8.21 -0.19 -7.89
CA MET A 93 7.44 -1.36 -7.47
C MET A 93 7.48 -2.50 -8.50
N GLY A 94 7.67 -2.19 -9.79
CA GLY A 94 7.76 -3.17 -10.87
C GLY A 94 6.46 -3.44 -11.64
N LYS A 95 5.31 -2.96 -11.16
CA LYS A 95 4.04 -3.11 -11.89
C LYS A 95 4.07 -2.39 -13.24
N ILE A 96 3.28 -2.85 -14.21
CA ILE A 96 3.22 -2.22 -15.53
C ILE A 96 2.70 -0.78 -15.47
N LEU A 97 3.08 0.07 -16.43
CA LEU A 97 2.71 1.49 -16.44
C LEU A 97 1.20 1.76 -16.28
N PRO A 98 0.27 1.02 -16.93
CA PRO A 98 -1.15 1.19 -16.67
C PRO A 98 -1.54 0.98 -15.20
N GLU A 99 -0.95 0.00 -14.52
CA GLU A 99 -1.19 -0.26 -13.10
C GLU A 99 -0.51 0.79 -12.21
N GLY A 100 0.67 1.30 -12.60
CA GLY A 100 1.35 2.41 -11.93
C GLY A 100 0.53 3.71 -11.99
N LEU A 101 -0.03 4.04 -13.16
CA LEU A 101 -0.95 5.15 -13.33
C LEU A 101 -2.27 4.95 -12.56
N GLY A 102 -2.74 3.69 -12.46
CA GLY A 102 -3.88 3.32 -11.64
C GLY A 102 -3.65 3.56 -10.15
N ASP A 103 -2.48 3.20 -9.63
CA ASP A 103 -2.07 3.46 -8.24
C ASP A 103 -2.15 4.95 -7.88
N VAL A 104 -1.64 5.80 -8.77
CA VAL A 104 -1.72 7.26 -8.59
C VAL A 104 -3.15 7.76 -8.75
N GLN A 105 -3.94 7.18 -9.66
CA GLN A 105 -5.35 7.54 -9.81
C GLN A 105 -6.14 7.26 -8.53
N GLU A 106 -5.93 6.11 -7.89
CA GLU A 106 -6.59 5.79 -6.62
C GLU A 106 -6.24 6.80 -5.50
N ALA A 107 -5.01 7.33 -5.50
CA ALA A 107 -4.62 8.41 -4.58
C ALA A 107 -5.29 9.75 -4.91
N ILE A 108 -5.50 10.07 -6.20
CA ILE A 108 -6.25 11.26 -6.63
C ILE A 108 -7.72 11.14 -6.19
N ASP A 109 -8.34 9.99 -6.48
CA ASP A 109 -9.76 9.76 -6.22
C ASP A 109 -10.05 9.80 -4.71
N ILE A 110 -9.21 9.17 -3.89
CA ILE A 110 -9.39 9.23 -2.43
C ILE A 110 -9.14 10.63 -1.86
N ALA A 111 -8.23 11.41 -2.44
CA ALA A 111 -7.98 12.78 -2.01
C ALA A 111 -9.19 13.67 -2.28
N TYR A 112 -9.80 13.58 -3.46
CA TYR A 112 -11.06 14.28 -3.76
C TYR A 112 -12.20 13.81 -2.87
N TYR A 113 -12.36 12.49 -2.70
CA TYR A 113 -13.41 11.94 -1.85
C TYR A 113 -13.29 12.45 -0.41
N MET A 114 -12.10 12.36 0.19
CA MET A 114 -11.86 12.79 1.57
C MET A 114 -11.89 14.31 1.74
N ALA A 115 -11.50 15.08 0.72
CA ALA A 115 -11.71 16.53 0.72
C ALA A 115 -13.20 16.88 0.84
N GLY A 116 -14.06 16.16 0.13
CA GLY A 116 -15.53 16.27 0.23
C GLY A 116 -16.05 15.94 1.63
N GLU A 117 -15.52 14.89 2.25
CA GLU A 117 -15.90 14.49 3.62
C GLU A 117 -15.57 15.57 4.67
N GLY A 118 -14.62 16.48 4.40
CA GLY A 118 -14.38 17.67 5.23
C GLY A 118 -15.62 18.55 5.45
N ARG A 119 -16.61 18.50 4.53
CA ARG A 119 -17.90 19.21 4.65
C ARG A 119 -19.05 18.31 5.15
N ARG A 120 -18.81 17.00 5.29
CA ARG A 120 -19.83 16.00 5.64
C ARG A 120 -19.56 15.29 6.98
N LEU A 121 -18.57 15.75 7.75
CA LEU A 121 -18.31 15.31 9.12
C LEU A 121 -19.43 15.76 10.09
N SER A 122 -20.56 15.05 10.05
CA SER A 122 -21.72 15.29 10.90
C SER A 122 -21.66 14.51 12.22
N GLY A 123 -22.44 14.99 13.20
CA GLY A 123 -22.80 14.27 14.42
C GLY A 123 -24.29 13.89 14.41
N GLU A 124 -24.77 13.34 15.51
CA GLU A 124 -26.17 12.96 15.66
C GLU A 124 -26.82 13.79 16.77
N THR A 125 -28.05 14.25 16.54
CA THR A 125 -28.91 14.82 17.59
C THR A 125 -30.04 13.83 17.81
N ILE A 126 -30.24 13.43 19.06
CA ILE A 126 -31.23 12.42 19.46
C ILE A 126 -32.14 12.99 20.56
N PRO A 127 -33.40 12.53 20.67
CA PRO A 127 -34.31 13.01 21.71
C PRO A 127 -33.81 12.63 23.11
N SER A 128 -34.13 13.46 24.11
CA SER A 128 -33.92 13.12 25.53
C SER A 128 -35.21 12.56 26.14
N GLU A 129 -35.07 11.56 27.00
CA GLU A 129 -36.17 11.09 27.86
C GLU A 129 -36.42 12.03 29.05
N LEU A 130 -35.52 12.97 29.32
CA LEU A 130 -35.62 13.92 30.41
C LEU A 130 -36.08 15.30 29.90
N PRO A 131 -36.95 16.02 30.64
CA PRO A 131 -37.32 17.38 30.28
C PRO A 131 -36.11 18.31 30.32
N ASP A 132 -36.14 19.35 29.49
CA ASP A 132 -35.14 20.42 29.42
C ASP A 132 -33.69 19.94 29.16
N LYS A 133 -33.53 18.90 28.33
CA LYS A 133 -32.22 18.37 27.92
C LYS A 133 -32.10 18.11 26.43
N ASP A 134 -30.94 18.48 25.86
CA ASP A 134 -30.52 18.12 24.51
C ASP A 134 -29.49 16.99 24.54
N CYS A 135 -29.66 15.98 23.69
CA CYS A 135 -28.70 14.91 23.50
C CYS A 135 -28.06 15.01 22.11
N LYS A 136 -26.73 15.21 22.07
CA LYS A 136 -25.95 15.25 20.84
C LYS A 136 -24.66 14.46 20.94
N SER A 137 -24.26 13.84 19.85
CA SER A 137 -22.94 13.24 19.66
C SER A 137 -22.19 14.00 18.56
N ILE A 138 -20.87 14.16 18.73
CA ILE A 138 -20.00 14.75 17.71
C ILE A 138 -18.84 13.81 17.45
N ARG A 139 -18.35 13.79 16.20
CA ARG A 139 -17.11 13.10 15.85
C ARG A 139 -15.92 13.97 16.25
N VAL A 140 -14.98 13.39 16.99
CA VAL A 140 -13.73 14.05 17.38
C VAL A 140 -12.54 13.23 16.86
N PRO A 141 -11.40 13.87 16.52
CA PRO A 141 -10.22 13.15 16.12
C PRO A 141 -9.75 12.21 17.23
N VAL A 142 -9.11 11.11 16.82
CA VAL A 142 -8.54 10.12 17.73
C VAL A 142 -7.26 10.65 18.37
N GLY A 143 -6.42 11.36 17.61
CA GLY A 143 -5.16 11.91 18.10
C GLY A 143 -4.01 11.79 17.12
N VAL A 144 -2.88 11.24 17.56
CA VAL A 144 -1.71 10.95 16.73
C VAL A 144 -1.85 9.53 16.15
N CYS A 145 -1.80 9.43 14.83
CA CYS A 145 -1.92 8.17 14.10
C CYS A 145 -0.56 7.69 13.56
N ALA A 146 -0.18 6.46 13.91
CA ALA A 146 0.89 5.73 13.25
C ALA A 146 0.32 5.04 12.00
N LEU A 147 0.84 5.39 10.82
CA LEU A 147 0.43 4.79 9.55
C LEU A 147 1.60 3.97 9.00
N ILE A 148 1.41 2.66 8.88
CA ILE A 148 2.42 1.74 8.34
C ILE A 148 1.85 1.09 7.07
N THR A 149 2.53 1.27 5.94
CA THR A 149 2.03 0.87 4.62
C THR A 149 2.92 -0.17 3.92
N PRO A 150 2.35 -1.03 3.05
CA PRO A 150 3.09 -2.04 2.32
C PRO A 150 3.72 -1.41 1.07
N TRP A 151 4.35 -2.26 0.26
CA TRP A 151 5.08 -1.88 -0.95
C TRP A 151 4.26 -2.01 -2.24
N ASN A 152 3.16 -2.77 -2.23
CA ASN A 152 2.50 -3.15 -3.47
C ASN A 152 1.65 -2.04 -4.10
N PHE A 153 1.17 -1.08 -3.31
CA PHE A 153 0.53 0.15 -3.79
C PHE A 153 1.08 1.36 -3.04
N PRO A 154 2.28 1.83 -3.41
CA PRO A 154 3.03 2.76 -2.59
C PRO A 154 2.56 4.22 -2.68
N THR A 155 1.57 4.52 -3.53
CA THR A 155 0.95 5.84 -3.62
C THR A 155 -0.48 5.80 -3.06
N ALA A 156 -1.29 4.84 -3.52
CA ALA A 156 -2.68 4.66 -3.12
C ALA A 156 -2.81 4.38 -1.61
N ILE A 157 -2.10 3.38 -1.07
CA ILE A 157 -2.30 2.99 0.35
C ILE A 157 -1.86 4.07 1.34
N PRO A 158 -0.72 4.79 1.14
CA PRO A 158 -0.45 5.99 1.92
C PRO A 158 -1.58 7.02 1.84
N ALA A 159 -2.09 7.34 0.65
CA ALA A 159 -3.21 8.27 0.50
C ALA A 159 -4.49 7.78 1.22
N TRP A 160 -4.85 6.50 1.09
CA TRP A 160 -6.01 5.89 1.76
C TRP A 160 -5.99 6.04 3.28
N LYS A 161 -4.80 6.19 3.88
CA LYS A 161 -4.64 6.37 5.32
C LYS A 161 -4.46 7.82 5.72
N ILE A 162 -3.62 8.57 5.00
CA ILE A 162 -3.29 9.96 5.33
C ILE A 162 -4.51 10.85 5.16
N MET A 163 -5.19 10.77 4.00
CA MET A 163 -6.31 11.67 3.68
C MET A 163 -7.44 11.62 4.73
N PRO A 164 -8.01 10.44 5.11
CA PRO A 164 -9.03 10.39 6.15
C PRO A 164 -8.51 10.80 7.53
N ALA A 165 -7.25 10.47 7.88
CA ALA A 165 -6.66 10.86 9.16
C ALA A 165 -6.59 12.38 9.29
N LEU A 166 -6.06 13.05 8.26
CA LEU A 166 -5.88 14.51 8.23
C LEU A 166 -7.22 15.24 8.20
N VAL A 167 -8.16 14.85 7.33
CA VAL A 167 -9.46 15.54 7.25
C VAL A 167 -10.28 15.38 8.53
N SER A 168 -10.11 14.27 9.26
CA SER A 168 -10.74 14.05 10.56
C SER A 168 -10.10 14.84 11.70
N GLY A 169 -8.96 15.52 11.46
CA GLY A 169 -8.26 16.36 12.44
C GLY A 169 -7.18 15.65 13.25
N ASN A 170 -6.75 14.45 12.83
CA ASN A 170 -5.62 13.73 13.41
C ASN A 170 -4.30 14.26 12.85
N THR A 171 -3.22 14.07 13.59
CA THR A 171 -1.85 14.20 13.05
C THR A 171 -1.27 12.83 12.77
N VAL A 172 -0.28 12.77 11.88
CA VAL A 172 0.19 11.53 11.27
C VAL A 172 1.70 11.41 11.39
N VAL A 173 2.14 10.19 11.72
CA VAL A 173 3.50 9.72 11.45
C VAL A 173 3.41 8.53 10.49
N LEU A 174 3.86 8.74 9.26
CA LEU A 174 3.88 7.72 8.21
C LEU A 174 5.23 7.00 8.22
N LYS A 175 5.18 5.66 8.14
CA LYS A 175 6.34 4.81 7.82
C LYS A 175 6.01 3.89 6.64
N PRO A 176 6.41 4.23 5.41
CA PRO A 176 6.14 3.38 4.27
C PRO A 176 7.06 2.16 4.25
N SER A 177 6.73 1.16 3.44
CA SER A 177 7.63 0.03 3.18
C SER A 177 9.00 0.53 2.70
N SER A 178 10.06 -0.14 3.14
CA SER A 178 11.44 0.18 2.69
C SER A 178 11.66 -0.13 1.22
N TYR A 179 10.84 -0.97 0.60
CA TYR A 179 11.01 -1.34 -0.82
C TYR A 179 10.49 -0.29 -1.79
N THR A 180 9.66 0.64 -1.33
CA THR A 180 9.00 1.64 -2.18
C THR A 180 8.92 2.99 -1.47
N ALA A 181 10.05 3.37 -0.85
CA ALA A 181 10.13 4.56 -0.03
C ALA A 181 10.04 5.84 -0.87
N VAL A 182 10.50 5.82 -2.12
CA VAL A 182 10.58 6.99 -3.01
C VAL A 182 9.16 7.45 -3.39
N CYS A 183 8.30 6.53 -3.85
CA CYS A 183 6.90 6.82 -4.19
C CYS A 183 6.15 7.46 -3.02
N ALA A 184 6.22 6.85 -1.84
CA ALA A 184 5.52 7.37 -0.66
C ALA A 184 6.05 8.75 -0.24
N THR A 185 7.35 9.01 -0.41
CA THR A 185 7.94 10.33 -0.16
C THR A 185 7.36 11.38 -1.09
N LYS A 186 7.17 11.08 -2.38
CA LYS A 186 6.54 12.01 -3.33
C LYS A 186 5.12 12.40 -2.93
N VAL A 187 4.34 11.46 -2.38
CA VAL A 187 3.02 11.79 -1.82
C VAL A 187 3.11 12.78 -0.66
N VAL A 188 4.11 12.61 0.22
CA VAL A 188 4.35 13.50 1.37
C VAL A 188 4.84 14.88 0.92
N GLU A 189 5.73 14.96 -0.07
CA GLU A 189 6.16 16.23 -0.69
C GLU A 189 4.96 17.00 -1.26
N ILE A 190 4.06 16.32 -1.98
CA ILE A 190 2.85 16.93 -2.54
C ILE A 190 1.93 17.46 -1.45
N LEU A 191 1.73 16.72 -0.36
CA LEU A 191 0.94 17.18 0.78
C LEU A 191 1.58 18.39 1.49
N GLN A 192 2.91 18.44 1.55
CA GLN A 192 3.61 19.61 2.07
C GLN A 192 3.41 20.82 1.14
N GLU A 193 3.52 20.65 -0.18
CA GLU A 193 3.27 21.67 -1.20
C GLU A 193 1.82 22.17 -1.19
N ALA A 194 0.87 21.28 -0.87
CA ALA A 194 -0.53 21.63 -0.67
C ALA A 194 -0.76 22.53 0.55
N GLY A 195 0.20 22.60 1.49
CA GLY A 195 0.18 23.51 2.63
C GLY A 195 -0.18 22.85 3.95
N ILE A 196 0.10 21.55 4.12
CA ILE A 196 -0.03 20.90 5.43
C ILE A 196 0.88 21.60 6.45
N PRO A 197 0.37 22.02 7.62
CA PRO A 197 1.17 22.68 8.64
C PRO A 197 2.28 21.78 9.19
N SER A 198 3.36 22.41 9.68
CA SER A 198 4.46 21.71 10.33
C SER A 198 3.99 20.77 11.44
N GLY A 199 4.48 19.53 11.42
CA GLY A 199 4.18 18.50 12.41
C GLY A 199 2.84 17.80 12.23
N VAL A 200 1.94 18.29 11.37
CA VAL A 200 0.66 17.61 11.11
C VAL A 200 0.87 16.29 10.35
N LEU A 201 1.80 16.29 9.41
CA LEU A 201 2.29 15.11 8.71
C LEU A 201 3.79 14.98 8.93
N ASN A 202 4.22 13.80 9.36
CA ASN A 202 5.63 13.44 9.52
C ASN A 202 5.89 12.13 8.78
N LEU A 203 7.11 11.96 8.28
CA LEU A 203 7.57 10.80 7.52
C LEU A 203 8.88 10.31 8.11
N VAL A 204 8.90 9.02 8.45
CA VAL A 204 10.12 8.31 8.86
C VAL A 204 10.30 7.08 7.99
N HIS A 205 11.56 6.80 7.66
CA HIS A 205 11.93 5.65 6.83
C HIS A 205 12.69 4.61 7.65
N GLY A 206 12.62 3.33 7.28
CA GLY A 206 13.37 2.26 7.96
C GLY A 206 12.65 0.93 7.95
N ARG A 207 13.28 -0.12 8.49
CA ARG A 207 12.73 -1.48 8.45
C ARG A 207 11.48 -1.61 9.34
N GLY A 208 10.64 -2.59 9.01
CA GLY A 208 9.43 -2.87 9.79
C GLY A 208 9.73 -3.35 11.21
N GLU A 209 10.74 -4.19 11.37
CA GLU A 209 11.15 -4.80 12.65
C GLU A 209 11.76 -3.79 13.64
N ASP A 210 12.33 -2.70 13.12
CA ASP A 210 12.99 -1.68 13.95
C ASP A 210 12.09 -0.44 14.05
N THR A 211 12.20 0.47 13.07
CA THR A 211 11.46 1.75 13.00
C THR A 211 9.94 1.55 13.05
N GLY A 212 9.43 0.51 12.36
CA GLY A 212 7.99 0.25 12.30
C GLY A 212 7.41 -0.27 13.60
N GLU A 213 8.08 -1.22 14.26
CA GLU A 213 7.63 -1.75 15.55
C GLU A 213 7.73 -0.70 16.64
N HIS A 214 8.81 0.09 16.67
CA HIS A 214 8.95 1.21 17.60
C HIS A 214 7.84 2.25 17.42
N LEU A 215 7.55 2.67 16.17
CA LEU A 215 6.45 3.59 15.89
C LEU A 215 5.10 3.02 16.32
N ALA A 216 4.81 1.77 15.99
CA ALA A 216 3.52 1.15 16.33
C ALA A 216 3.29 1.07 17.85
N MET A 217 4.36 0.84 18.62
CA MET A 217 4.31 0.64 20.07
C MET A 217 4.54 1.92 20.87
N HIS A 218 4.89 3.03 20.23
CA HIS A 218 5.20 4.28 20.92
C HIS A 218 4.03 4.71 21.84
N PRO A 219 4.30 5.10 23.10
CA PRO A 219 3.25 5.40 24.09
C PRO A 219 2.32 6.51 23.62
N ASP A 220 2.87 7.56 22.99
CA ASP A 220 2.10 8.71 22.49
C ASP A 220 1.42 8.49 21.12
N ILE A 221 1.21 7.25 20.68
CA ILE A 221 0.35 6.95 19.53
C ILE A 221 -1.05 6.57 20.02
N ASP A 222 -2.08 7.20 19.46
CA ASP A 222 -3.49 6.95 19.83
C ASP A 222 -4.17 5.95 18.90
N ALA A 223 -3.70 5.86 17.64
CA ALA A 223 -4.21 4.91 16.66
C ALA A 223 -3.11 4.33 15.77
N LEU A 224 -3.20 3.03 15.50
CA LEU A 224 -2.38 2.32 14.53
C LEU A 224 -3.24 1.96 13.31
N SER A 225 -2.81 2.38 12.13
CA SER A 225 -3.30 1.86 10.85
C SER A 225 -2.18 1.12 10.14
N PHE A 226 -2.29 -0.19 10.07
CA PHE A 226 -1.31 -1.07 9.44
C PHE A 226 -1.91 -1.72 8.19
N THR A 227 -1.11 -1.80 7.13
CA THR A 227 -1.40 -2.69 6.01
C THR A 227 -0.15 -3.51 5.67
N GLY A 228 -0.28 -4.83 5.59
CA GLY A 228 0.85 -5.72 5.33
C GLY A 228 0.51 -7.20 5.55
N SER A 229 1.52 -8.00 5.93
CA SER A 229 1.32 -9.44 6.14
C SER A 229 0.50 -9.75 7.40
N THR A 230 -0.29 -10.82 7.36
CA THR A 230 -1.11 -11.28 8.49
C THR A 230 -0.32 -11.50 9.79
N ALA A 231 0.82 -12.20 9.72
CA ALA A 231 1.64 -12.48 10.92
C ALA A 231 2.14 -11.20 11.63
N VAL A 232 2.52 -10.17 10.86
CA VAL A 232 2.92 -8.87 11.43
C VAL A 232 1.70 -8.10 11.94
N GLY A 233 0.61 -8.09 11.17
CA GLY A 233 -0.61 -7.39 11.55
C GLY A 233 -1.23 -7.91 12.84
N GLU A 234 -1.35 -9.24 13.01
CA GLU A 234 -1.84 -9.86 14.24
C GLU A 234 -0.97 -9.51 15.45
N ARG A 235 0.37 -9.56 15.28
CA ARG A 235 1.32 -9.21 16.33
C ARG A 235 1.18 -7.75 16.77
N LEU A 236 1.16 -6.82 15.82
CA LEU A 236 1.04 -5.39 16.11
C LEU A 236 -0.34 -5.05 16.67
N ALA A 237 -1.41 -5.64 16.12
CA ALA A 237 -2.77 -5.42 16.59
C ALA A 237 -2.95 -5.86 18.03
N GLY A 238 -2.49 -7.07 18.39
CA GLY A 238 -2.58 -7.58 19.76
C GLY A 238 -1.89 -6.67 20.77
N LYS A 239 -0.64 -6.26 20.48
CA LYS A 239 0.11 -5.36 21.36
C LYS A 239 -0.50 -3.95 21.44
N ALA A 240 -0.85 -3.36 20.30
CA ALA A 240 -1.39 -2.00 20.24
C ALA A 240 -2.77 -1.89 20.92
N ALA A 241 -3.65 -2.87 20.69
CA ALA A 241 -4.97 -2.93 21.34
C ALA A 241 -4.82 -3.15 22.85
N GLY A 242 -3.89 -4.00 23.28
CA GLY A 242 -3.55 -4.19 24.70
C GLY A 242 -3.06 -2.91 25.39
N ALA A 243 -2.44 -2.00 24.64
CA ALA A 243 -2.03 -0.67 25.09
C ALA A 243 -3.13 0.40 24.96
N GLY A 244 -4.37 0.02 24.65
CA GLY A 244 -5.52 0.94 24.55
C GLY A 244 -5.59 1.77 23.26
N LYS A 245 -4.77 1.45 22.24
CA LYS A 245 -4.77 2.17 20.96
C LYS A 245 -5.93 1.70 20.08
N LYS A 246 -6.48 2.59 19.25
CA LYS A 246 -7.37 2.16 18.16
C LYS A 246 -6.55 1.47 17.08
N VAL A 247 -7.03 0.32 16.59
CA VAL A 247 -6.29 -0.47 15.61
C VAL A 247 -7.13 -0.69 14.36
N SER A 248 -6.53 -0.46 13.19
CA SER A 248 -7.04 -0.84 11.89
C SER A 248 -5.95 -1.61 11.15
N CYS A 249 -6.20 -2.88 10.86
CA CYS A 249 -5.26 -3.75 10.16
C CYS A 249 -5.90 -4.34 8.91
N GLU A 250 -5.33 -4.01 7.76
CA GLU A 250 -5.64 -4.68 6.48
C GLU A 250 -4.50 -5.66 6.18
N MET A 251 -4.83 -6.93 6.01
CA MET A 251 -3.83 -8.01 5.98
C MET A 251 -3.89 -8.81 4.67
N GLY A 252 -3.25 -9.98 4.64
CA GLY A 252 -3.31 -10.88 3.49
C GLY A 252 -4.71 -11.45 3.28
N GLY A 253 -4.99 -11.90 2.06
CA GLY A 253 -6.21 -12.59 1.70
C GLY A 253 -5.93 -13.89 0.94
N LYS A 254 -6.91 -14.80 0.95
CA LYS A 254 -6.93 -15.99 0.09
C LYS A 254 -8.24 -15.98 -0.71
N ASN A 255 -8.28 -15.10 -1.69
CA ASN A 255 -9.51 -14.77 -2.42
C ASN A 255 -9.80 -15.80 -3.50
N ALA A 256 -11.08 -16.12 -3.66
CA ALA A 256 -11.55 -17.11 -4.63
C ALA A 256 -12.39 -16.44 -5.73
N VAL A 257 -12.18 -16.87 -6.97
CA VAL A 257 -13.14 -16.70 -8.07
C VAL A 257 -13.94 -17.99 -8.19
N ILE A 258 -15.27 -17.91 -8.16
CA ILE A 258 -16.16 -19.07 -8.28
C ILE A 258 -16.79 -19.04 -9.67
N VAL A 259 -16.58 -20.09 -10.44
CA VAL A 259 -17.07 -20.24 -11.82
C VAL A 259 -18.12 -21.34 -11.86
N MET A 260 -19.37 -20.94 -12.04
CA MET A 260 -20.51 -21.86 -12.13
C MET A 260 -20.68 -22.42 -13.55
N ASP A 261 -21.53 -23.42 -13.71
CA ASP A 261 -21.80 -24.09 -14.98
C ASP A 261 -22.51 -23.22 -16.02
N ASP A 262 -23.26 -22.20 -15.55
CA ASP A 262 -23.92 -21.20 -16.36
C ASP A 262 -23.08 -19.92 -16.59
N ALA A 263 -21.84 -19.91 -16.09
CA ALA A 263 -20.96 -18.75 -16.22
C ALA A 263 -20.56 -18.48 -17.68
N ASN A 264 -20.43 -17.19 -18.01
CA ASN A 264 -19.71 -16.77 -19.22
C ASN A 264 -18.23 -17.10 -19.02
N LEU A 265 -17.75 -18.17 -19.67
CA LEU A 265 -16.41 -18.70 -19.46
C LEU A 265 -15.32 -17.77 -19.99
N GLU A 266 -15.58 -17.07 -21.09
CA GLU A 266 -14.63 -16.09 -21.65
C GLU A 266 -14.39 -14.95 -20.65
N LEU A 267 -15.46 -14.38 -20.09
CA LEU A 267 -15.38 -13.34 -19.06
C LEU A 267 -14.74 -13.88 -17.77
N ALA A 268 -15.09 -15.11 -17.37
CA ALA A 268 -14.52 -15.74 -16.18
C ALA A 268 -13.00 -15.94 -16.31
N VAL A 269 -12.53 -16.35 -17.49
CA VAL A 269 -11.10 -16.51 -17.79
C VAL A 269 -10.39 -15.17 -17.78
N GLU A 270 -10.95 -14.14 -18.41
CA GLU A 270 -10.37 -12.78 -18.39
C GLU A 270 -10.26 -12.25 -16.95
N GLY A 271 -11.33 -12.37 -16.16
CA GLY A 271 -11.33 -11.98 -14.75
C GLY A 271 -10.33 -12.77 -13.91
N ALA A 272 -10.18 -14.07 -14.17
CA ALA A 272 -9.20 -14.91 -13.50
C ALA A 272 -7.75 -14.55 -13.86
N ILE A 273 -7.47 -14.22 -15.12
CA ILE A 273 -6.15 -13.81 -15.59
C ILE A 273 -5.71 -12.54 -14.86
N TRP A 274 -6.51 -11.47 -14.91
CA TRP A 274 -6.13 -10.21 -14.30
C TRP A 274 -6.27 -10.23 -12.77
N GLY A 275 -7.22 -11.00 -12.24
CA GLY A 275 -7.34 -11.22 -10.80
C GLY A 275 -6.16 -12.01 -10.21
N GLY A 276 -5.63 -12.99 -10.93
CA GLY A 276 -4.55 -13.86 -10.47
C GLY A 276 -3.15 -13.32 -10.77
N PHE A 277 -2.93 -12.81 -11.98
CA PHE A 277 -1.60 -12.42 -12.48
C PHE A 277 -1.38 -10.91 -12.57
N GLY A 278 -2.45 -10.09 -12.45
CA GLY A 278 -2.31 -8.63 -12.36
C GLY A 278 -1.40 -8.22 -11.20
N THR A 279 -0.51 -7.25 -11.43
CA THR A 279 0.55 -6.86 -10.48
C THR A 279 1.40 -8.06 -10.00
N THR A 280 1.57 -9.06 -10.86
CA THR A 280 2.31 -10.31 -10.56
C THR A 280 1.70 -11.06 -9.36
N GLY A 281 0.37 -10.93 -9.17
CA GLY A 281 -0.38 -11.51 -8.05
C GLY A 281 -0.15 -10.82 -6.71
N GLN A 282 0.56 -9.69 -6.68
CA GLN A 282 0.96 -8.98 -5.45
C GLN A 282 -0.13 -8.02 -4.95
N ARG A 283 -1.38 -8.49 -4.91
CA ARG A 283 -2.54 -7.73 -4.38
C ARG A 283 -3.17 -8.50 -3.22
N CYS A 284 -3.63 -7.81 -2.17
CA CYS A 284 -4.34 -8.47 -1.06
C CYS A 284 -5.65 -9.13 -1.53
N THR A 285 -6.24 -8.61 -2.61
CA THR A 285 -7.45 -9.09 -3.29
C THR A 285 -7.16 -10.04 -4.46
N ALA A 286 -5.91 -10.44 -4.70
CA ALA A 286 -5.56 -11.32 -5.81
C ALA A 286 -6.34 -12.65 -5.75
N ALA A 287 -6.85 -13.07 -6.90
CA ALA A 287 -7.58 -14.32 -7.12
C ALA A 287 -6.64 -15.51 -7.14
N SER A 288 -6.04 -15.82 -5.98
CA SER A 288 -5.08 -16.91 -5.82
C SER A 288 -5.72 -18.31 -5.69
N ARG A 289 -7.06 -18.39 -5.82
CA ARG A 289 -7.83 -19.63 -5.88
C ARG A 289 -8.95 -19.45 -6.90
N ILE A 290 -9.16 -20.45 -7.74
CA ILE A 290 -10.30 -20.50 -8.65
C ILE A 290 -11.05 -21.80 -8.36
N VAL A 291 -12.35 -21.70 -8.10
CA VAL A 291 -13.23 -22.84 -7.82
C VAL A 291 -14.18 -22.96 -9.01
N VAL A 292 -14.03 -24.04 -9.78
CA VAL A 292 -14.77 -24.21 -11.04
C VAL A 292 -15.73 -25.38 -10.91
N HIS A 293 -16.97 -25.18 -11.35
CA HIS A 293 -17.97 -26.24 -11.39
C HIS A 293 -17.54 -27.38 -12.30
N GLY A 294 -17.74 -28.63 -11.86
CA GLY A 294 -17.19 -29.82 -12.52
C GLY A 294 -17.59 -29.98 -14.00
N SER A 295 -18.80 -29.55 -14.37
CA SER A 295 -19.27 -29.63 -15.77
C SER A 295 -18.53 -28.72 -16.75
N VAL A 296 -17.84 -27.67 -16.26
CA VAL A 296 -17.10 -26.71 -17.08
C VAL A 296 -15.61 -26.66 -16.73
N HIS A 297 -15.15 -27.48 -15.77
CA HIS A 297 -13.79 -27.49 -15.25
C HIS A 297 -12.73 -27.61 -16.35
N ASP A 298 -12.76 -28.69 -17.13
CA ASP A 298 -11.69 -28.99 -18.09
C ASP A 298 -11.61 -27.92 -19.18
N LYS A 299 -12.79 -27.50 -19.68
CA LYS A 299 -12.89 -26.42 -20.68
C LYS A 299 -12.32 -25.11 -20.14
N PHE A 300 -12.68 -24.74 -18.91
CA PHE A 300 -12.15 -23.52 -18.27
C PHE A 300 -10.64 -23.63 -18.07
N LEU A 301 -10.14 -24.75 -17.56
CA LEU A 301 -8.71 -24.95 -17.28
C LEU A 301 -7.87 -24.81 -18.56
N ASP A 302 -8.33 -25.39 -19.68
CA ASP A 302 -7.66 -25.27 -20.96
C ASP A 302 -7.66 -23.82 -21.48
N MET A 303 -8.80 -23.12 -21.38
CA MET A 303 -8.90 -21.71 -21.76
C MET A 303 -7.97 -20.83 -20.90
N PHE A 304 -7.96 -21.05 -19.58
CA PHE A 304 -7.15 -20.30 -18.62
C PHE A 304 -5.66 -20.53 -18.83
N LYS A 305 -5.24 -21.80 -19.02
CA LYS A 305 -3.86 -22.15 -19.38
C LYS A 305 -3.40 -21.44 -20.66
N ASN A 306 -4.22 -21.50 -21.71
CA ASN A 306 -3.90 -20.89 -23.01
C ASN A 306 -3.85 -19.35 -22.95
N ALA A 307 -4.65 -18.73 -22.08
CA ALA A 307 -4.60 -17.30 -21.85
C ALA A 307 -3.33 -16.91 -21.07
N ALA A 308 -3.02 -17.64 -19.99
CA ALA A 308 -1.84 -17.38 -19.16
C ALA A 308 -0.53 -17.53 -19.94
N SER A 309 -0.43 -18.49 -20.86
CA SER A 309 0.78 -18.70 -21.69
C SER A 309 1.05 -17.58 -22.70
N LYS A 310 0.10 -16.66 -22.91
CA LYS A 310 0.26 -15.53 -23.85
C LYS A 310 0.74 -14.26 -23.17
N LEU A 311 0.76 -14.21 -21.83
CA LEU A 311 1.21 -13.05 -21.08
C LEU A 311 2.69 -12.79 -21.36
N LYS A 312 3.00 -11.55 -21.72
CA LYS A 312 4.36 -11.07 -21.96
C LYS A 312 4.94 -10.50 -20.66
N LEU A 313 6.06 -11.05 -20.23
CA LEU A 313 6.76 -10.61 -19.03
C LEU A 313 7.91 -9.69 -19.43
N GLY A 314 8.12 -8.63 -18.66
CA GLY A 314 9.18 -7.68 -18.95
C GLY A 314 9.16 -6.44 -18.07
N ASN A 315 9.99 -5.47 -18.43
CA ASN A 315 10.00 -4.17 -17.76
C ASN A 315 8.63 -3.50 -17.93
N GLY A 316 8.06 -3.03 -16.82
CA GLY A 316 6.73 -2.40 -16.81
C GLY A 316 6.62 -1.10 -17.60
N LEU A 317 7.74 -0.46 -17.95
CA LEU A 317 7.78 0.72 -18.84
C LEU A 317 7.70 0.36 -20.33
N ASP A 318 7.92 -0.90 -20.70
CA ASP A 318 7.65 -1.36 -22.07
C ASP A 318 6.14 -1.53 -22.27
N LYS A 319 5.62 -0.89 -23.32
CA LYS A 319 4.19 -0.91 -23.68
C LYS A 319 3.67 -2.29 -24.07
N ASN A 320 4.55 -3.25 -24.36
CA ASN A 320 4.20 -4.61 -24.74
C ASN A 320 4.23 -5.59 -23.54
N THR A 321 4.57 -5.12 -22.35
CA THR A 321 4.58 -5.94 -21.14
C THR A 321 3.17 -6.05 -20.55
N ASP A 322 2.74 -7.28 -20.30
CA ASP A 322 1.48 -7.58 -19.60
C ASP A 322 1.70 -7.74 -18.09
N VAL A 323 2.85 -8.29 -17.68
CA VAL A 323 3.15 -8.59 -16.26
C VAL A 323 4.61 -8.25 -15.90
N GLY A 324 4.79 -7.53 -14.79
CA GLY A 324 6.10 -7.14 -14.26
C GLY A 324 6.75 -8.19 -13.34
N PRO A 325 7.89 -7.89 -12.71
CA PRO A 325 8.56 -8.77 -11.76
C PRO A 325 7.87 -8.82 -10.39
N LEU A 326 8.29 -9.78 -9.56
CA LEU A 326 8.06 -9.72 -8.13
C LEU A 326 8.91 -8.60 -7.50
N VAL A 327 8.47 -8.05 -6.37
CA VAL A 327 9.10 -6.88 -5.74
C VAL A 327 10.55 -7.10 -5.28
N ASN A 328 10.95 -8.33 -4.94
CA ASN A 328 12.33 -8.64 -4.55
C ASN A 328 12.62 -10.16 -4.51
N GLU A 329 13.89 -10.49 -4.33
CA GLU A 329 14.38 -11.86 -4.17
C GLU A 329 13.72 -12.62 -3.00
N THR A 330 13.46 -11.94 -1.87
CA THR A 330 12.83 -12.60 -0.71
C THR A 330 11.41 -13.07 -1.03
N GLN A 331 10.62 -12.27 -1.76
CA GLN A 331 9.31 -12.69 -2.25
C GLN A 331 9.43 -13.80 -3.30
N MET A 332 10.39 -13.68 -4.22
CA MET A 332 10.63 -14.70 -5.24
C MET A 332 10.93 -16.07 -4.61
N LYS A 333 11.83 -16.12 -3.62
CA LYS A 333 12.14 -17.33 -2.87
C LYS A 333 10.90 -17.91 -2.20
N LYS A 334 10.13 -17.07 -1.49
CA LYS A 334 8.90 -17.49 -0.82
C LYS A 334 7.89 -18.10 -1.79
N VAL A 335 7.75 -17.53 -2.99
CA VAL A 335 6.86 -18.06 -4.03
C VAL A 335 7.34 -19.44 -4.49
N PHE A 336 8.64 -19.62 -4.75
CA PHE A 336 9.19 -20.94 -5.10
C PHE A 336 9.03 -21.97 -3.99
N ASP A 337 9.24 -21.58 -2.72
CA ASP A 337 9.03 -22.47 -1.57
C ASP A 337 7.59 -23.00 -1.56
N TYR A 338 6.58 -22.15 -1.81
CA TYR A 338 5.18 -22.58 -1.91
C TYR A 338 4.86 -23.42 -3.15
N MET A 339 5.52 -23.16 -4.28
CA MET A 339 5.38 -24.02 -5.47
C MET A 339 5.90 -25.43 -5.20
N GLU A 340 6.97 -25.54 -4.43
CA GLU A 340 7.54 -26.83 -4.06
C GLU A 340 6.64 -27.58 -3.07
N ILE A 341 6.10 -26.88 -2.06
CA ILE A 341 5.09 -27.46 -1.15
C ILE A 341 3.91 -28.01 -1.94
N GLY A 342 3.35 -27.23 -2.88
CA GLY A 342 2.22 -27.68 -3.70
C GLY A 342 2.50 -28.96 -4.48
N LYS A 343 3.71 -29.11 -5.05
CA LYS A 343 4.13 -30.34 -5.74
C LYS A 343 4.25 -31.52 -4.77
N GLN A 344 4.83 -31.30 -3.59
CA GLN A 344 5.02 -32.33 -2.57
C GLN A 344 3.68 -32.82 -1.99
N GLU A 345 2.68 -31.95 -1.94
CA GLU A 345 1.31 -32.27 -1.52
C GLU A 345 0.46 -32.93 -2.64
N GLY A 346 1.00 -33.06 -3.86
CA GLY A 346 0.38 -33.81 -4.95
C GLY A 346 -0.31 -32.95 -6.03
N ALA A 347 -0.25 -31.62 -5.94
CA ALA A 347 -0.84 -30.75 -6.95
C ALA A 347 -0.07 -30.83 -8.28
N ARG A 348 -0.80 -30.85 -9.40
CA ARG A 348 -0.23 -30.88 -10.75
C ARG A 348 0.09 -29.48 -11.25
N VAL A 349 1.33 -29.25 -11.67
CA VAL A 349 1.73 -28.02 -12.38
C VAL A 349 1.20 -28.08 -13.82
N VAL A 350 0.27 -27.19 -14.16
CA VAL A 350 -0.35 -27.11 -15.50
C VAL A 350 0.47 -26.26 -16.45
N THR A 351 1.05 -25.17 -15.95
CA THR A 351 1.97 -24.27 -16.67
C THR A 351 2.82 -23.48 -15.66
N GLY A 352 3.95 -22.95 -16.13
CA GLY A 352 4.85 -22.09 -15.36
C GLY A 352 5.77 -22.83 -14.39
N GLY A 353 6.08 -22.16 -13.28
CA GLY A 353 6.87 -22.71 -12.17
C GLY A 353 8.37 -22.44 -12.24
N LYS A 354 8.83 -21.53 -13.11
CA LYS A 354 10.26 -21.19 -13.27
C LYS A 354 10.53 -19.70 -13.19
N ALA A 355 11.77 -19.38 -12.81
CA ALA A 355 12.32 -18.03 -12.88
C ALA A 355 12.77 -17.75 -14.31
N LEU A 356 12.51 -16.55 -14.83
CA LEU A 356 13.10 -16.10 -16.08
C LEU A 356 14.49 -15.52 -15.79
N ARG A 357 15.53 -16.15 -16.34
CA ARG A 357 16.95 -15.81 -16.10
C ARG A 357 17.71 -15.42 -17.37
N GLU A 358 16.99 -15.24 -18.47
CA GLU A 358 17.54 -14.96 -19.80
C GLU A 358 16.87 -13.72 -20.41
N GLY A 359 17.51 -13.15 -21.44
CA GLY A 359 17.01 -11.99 -22.17
C GLY A 359 16.79 -10.76 -21.28
N ASP A 360 15.77 -9.97 -21.62
CA ASP A 360 15.44 -8.70 -20.93
C ASP A 360 14.97 -8.90 -19.47
N CYS A 361 14.62 -10.14 -19.09
CA CYS A 361 14.22 -10.49 -17.73
C CYS A 361 15.39 -10.92 -16.83
N ALA A 362 16.60 -11.13 -17.37
CA ALA A 362 17.70 -11.77 -16.66
C ALA A 362 18.15 -11.03 -15.39
N LYS A 363 17.95 -9.71 -15.33
CA LYS A 363 18.38 -8.84 -14.25
C LYS A 363 17.32 -8.58 -13.18
N GLY A 364 16.10 -9.06 -13.36
CA GLY A 364 14.98 -8.80 -12.46
C GLY A 364 14.47 -10.05 -11.75
N TYR A 365 13.41 -9.87 -10.97
CA TYR A 365 12.77 -10.94 -10.21
C TYR A 365 11.53 -11.50 -10.93
N PHE A 366 11.72 -11.96 -12.17
CA PHE A 366 10.64 -12.45 -13.02
C PHE A 366 10.35 -13.94 -12.81
N ILE A 367 9.06 -14.28 -12.75
CA ILE A 367 8.57 -15.65 -12.59
C ILE A 367 7.45 -15.93 -13.59
N GLU A 368 7.44 -17.11 -14.18
CA GLU A 368 6.38 -17.53 -15.10
C GLU A 368 4.99 -17.54 -14.42
N PRO A 369 3.92 -17.10 -15.11
CA PRO A 369 2.55 -17.30 -14.64
C PRO A 369 2.31 -18.79 -14.39
N THR A 370 2.01 -19.14 -13.14
CA THR A 370 1.97 -20.55 -12.71
C THR A 370 0.56 -20.96 -12.33
N ILE A 371 0.11 -22.09 -12.86
CA ILE A 371 -1.21 -22.67 -12.58
C ILE A 371 -1.00 -24.08 -12.01
N PHE A 372 -1.62 -24.34 -10.86
CA PHE A 372 -1.76 -25.66 -10.28
C PHE A 372 -3.20 -26.16 -10.46
N ALA A 373 -3.35 -27.47 -10.73
CA ALA A 373 -4.63 -28.18 -10.76
C ALA A 373 -4.54 -29.44 -9.91
N ASP A 374 -5.68 -30.13 -9.75
CA ASP A 374 -5.81 -31.35 -8.92
C ASP A 374 -5.42 -31.08 -7.45
N VAL A 375 -5.96 -29.98 -6.91
CA VAL A 375 -5.64 -29.41 -5.58
C VAL A 375 -6.79 -29.58 -4.59
#